data_AF-A0A1C6ABC6-F1
#
_entry.id   AF-A0A1C6ABC6-F1
#
_cell.length_a   1.000
_cell.length_b   1.000
_cell.length_c   1.000
_cell.angle_alpha   90.00
_cell.angle_beta   90.00
_cell.angle_gamma   90.00
#
_symmetry.space_group_name_H-M   'P 1'
#
loop_
_entity.id
_entity.type
_entity.pdbx_description
1 polymer ?
#
loop_
_entity_poly.entity_id
_entity_poly.type
_entity_poly.pdbx_seq_one_letter_code
_entity_poly.pdbx_strand_id
1 'polypeptide(L)'
;MKIGIKYCGGCNPRYSRQQETEKLKTGLLKDIRRAEETGAFCAGENDEHKDTDLVFTYDSNEVCDFWLVIHGCSAACGKKELLKAKQKIFEAVQGKDFVKIKKELLEAFKAGCRKMEPDSQKEGKAHGNSWTEDGRKILYPGQQAFFTKVLDEEAVAAFARLTGDFNSIHLDPGAASESLYRKPVVHGMLTASLISTVMGMKLPGPGTVFSGTSITFDLPVFWGDTITAEVVLEDIEEYPGHYRVLLKGRCVNQDGLTVVQADCSQILSKRKFYIKEKQKNDKS
;
A
#
# COMPACT_ATOMS: atom_id res chain seq x y z
N MET A 1 -9.49 -2.07 -8.92
CA MET A 1 -10.65 -2.79 -8.35
C MET A 1 -10.60 -2.84 -6.83
N LYS A 2 -11.35 -1.97 -6.16
CA LYS A 2 -11.50 -1.93 -4.69
C LYS A 2 -12.67 -2.79 -4.24
N ILE A 3 -12.45 -3.66 -3.26
CA ILE A 3 -13.42 -4.61 -2.73
C ILE A 3 -13.56 -4.44 -1.22
N GLY A 4 -14.73 -3.98 -0.77
CA GLY A 4 -15.08 -3.91 0.64
C GLY A 4 -15.54 -5.26 1.20
N ILE A 5 -15.21 -5.58 2.44
CA ILE A 5 -15.64 -6.80 3.13
C ILE A 5 -16.30 -6.43 4.45
N LYS A 6 -17.53 -6.91 4.66
CA LYS A 6 -18.28 -6.73 5.89
C LYS A 6 -18.79 -8.06 6.42
N TYR A 7 -18.58 -8.34 7.70
CA TYR A 7 -19.16 -9.51 8.34
C TYR A 7 -20.47 -9.16 9.03
N CYS A 8 -21.46 -10.06 9.00
CA CYS A 8 -22.64 -9.89 9.84
C CYS A 8 -22.27 -10.10 11.33
N GLY A 9 -22.65 -9.16 12.19
CA GLY A 9 -22.50 -9.27 13.64
C GLY A 9 -23.73 -9.92 14.25
N GLY A 10 -23.56 -11.01 15.01
CA GLY A 10 -24.63 -11.53 15.86
C GLY A 10 -25.10 -12.98 15.67
N CYS A 11 -24.42 -13.84 14.89
CA CYS A 11 -24.79 -15.26 14.79
C CYS A 11 -23.59 -16.19 14.92
N ASN A 12 -23.79 -17.36 15.53
CA ASN A 12 -22.80 -18.43 15.58
C ASN A 12 -22.56 -18.99 14.16
N PRO A 13 -21.35 -18.85 13.58
CA PRO A 13 -21.17 -19.11 12.17
C PRO A 13 -21.14 -20.61 11.87
N ARG A 14 -21.87 -21.05 10.83
CA ARG A 14 -21.90 -22.48 10.40
C ARG A 14 -20.63 -22.93 9.66
N TYR A 15 -19.71 -22.00 9.39
CA TYR A 15 -18.44 -22.22 8.69
C TYR A 15 -17.45 -21.14 9.11
N SER A 16 -16.14 -21.38 8.89
CA SER A 16 -15.11 -20.38 9.19
C SER A 16 -15.14 -19.24 8.17
N ARG A 17 -15.89 -18.17 8.49
CA ARG A 17 -16.03 -16.98 7.66
C ARG A 17 -14.68 -16.35 7.29
N GLN A 18 -13.77 -16.27 8.26
CA GLN A 18 -12.43 -15.71 8.05
C GLN A 18 -11.62 -16.59 7.10
N GLN A 19 -11.63 -17.91 7.29
CA GLN A 19 -10.89 -18.83 6.43
C GLN A 19 -11.39 -18.81 4.98
N GLU A 20 -12.72 -18.77 4.77
CA GLU A 20 -13.28 -18.68 3.42
C GLU A 20 -13.01 -17.32 2.75
N THR A 21 -12.98 -16.24 3.54
CA THR A 21 -12.60 -14.91 3.05
C THR A 21 -11.13 -14.88 2.58
N GLU A 22 -10.22 -15.45 3.37
CA GLU A 22 -8.81 -15.50 3.01
C GLU A 22 -8.55 -16.44 1.82
N LYS A 23 -9.26 -17.56 1.71
CA LYS A 23 -9.25 -18.41 0.50
C LYS A 23 -9.71 -17.66 -0.74
N LEU A 24 -10.76 -16.84 -0.63
CA LEU A 24 -11.26 -16.02 -1.74
C LEU A 24 -10.21 -14.98 -2.16
N LYS A 25 -9.64 -14.22 -1.21
CA LYS A 25 -8.63 -13.20 -1.51
C LYS A 25 -7.39 -13.79 -2.18
N THR A 26 -6.80 -14.80 -1.55
CA THR A 26 -5.59 -15.46 -2.06
C THR A 26 -5.84 -16.14 -3.40
N GLY A 27 -7.00 -16.77 -3.57
CA GLY A 27 -7.41 -17.36 -4.84
C GLY A 27 -7.59 -16.33 -5.95
N LEU A 28 -8.22 -15.19 -5.65
CA LEU A 28 -8.47 -14.15 -6.65
C LEU A 28 -7.17 -13.48 -7.11
N LEU A 29 -6.26 -13.18 -6.17
CA LEU A 29 -4.94 -12.64 -6.48
C LEU A 29 -4.11 -13.60 -7.35
N LYS A 30 -4.13 -14.91 -7.06
CA LYS A 30 -3.43 -15.92 -7.87
C LYS A 30 -3.99 -16.01 -9.30
N ASP A 31 -5.31 -15.99 -9.46
CA ASP A 31 -5.94 -16.13 -10.77
C ASP A 31 -5.75 -14.88 -11.64
N ILE A 32 -5.72 -13.69 -11.03
CA ILE A 32 -5.41 -12.43 -11.72
C ILE A 32 -3.96 -12.48 -12.24
N ARG A 33 -2.99 -12.77 -11.36
CA ARG A 33 -1.57 -12.88 -11.76
C ARG A 33 -1.35 -13.88 -12.89
N ARG A 34 -1.98 -15.05 -12.78
CA ARG A 34 -1.92 -16.08 -13.83
C ARG A 34 -2.49 -15.59 -15.17
N ALA A 35 -3.59 -14.84 -15.14
CA ALA A 35 -4.20 -14.31 -16.35
C ALA A 35 -3.33 -13.24 -17.03
N GLU A 36 -2.54 -12.49 -16.25
CA GLU A 36 -1.54 -11.55 -16.77
C GLU A 36 -0.35 -12.26 -17.41
N GLU A 37 0.18 -13.31 -16.76
CA GLU A 37 1.32 -14.09 -17.25
C GLU A 37 1.04 -14.79 -18.59
N THR A 38 -0.19 -15.25 -18.82
CA THR A 38 -0.59 -15.95 -20.05
C THR A 38 -0.95 -15.02 -21.21
N GLY A 39 -0.78 -13.70 -21.08
CA GLY A 39 -1.09 -12.75 -22.15
C GLY A 39 -2.57 -12.69 -22.55
N ALA A 40 -3.50 -13.09 -21.68
CA ALA A 40 -4.94 -13.07 -21.96
C ALA A 40 -5.55 -11.65 -21.99
N PHE A 41 -4.69 -10.63 -21.97
CA PHE A 41 -5.00 -9.20 -21.99
C PHE A 41 -4.22 -8.56 -23.13
N CYS A 42 -4.91 -7.78 -23.97
CA CYS A 42 -4.28 -7.05 -25.07
C CYS A 42 -3.23 -6.07 -24.50
N ALA A 43 -1.99 -6.22 -24.96
CA ALA A 43 -0.93 -5.26 -24.71
C ALA A 43 -1.17 -4.02 -25.56
N GLY A 44 -1.58 -2.92 -24.93
CA GLY A 44 -1.30 -1.59 -25.46
C GLY A 44 0.15 -1.28 -25.16
N GLU A 45 0.92 -0.94 -26.19
CA GLU A 45 2.28 -0.44 -26.03
C GLU A 45 2.23 0.93 -25.32
N ASN A 46 3.02 1.07 -24.25
CA ASN A 46 3.17 2.23 -23.36
C ASN A 46 2.09 2.41 -22.26
N ASP A 47 2.29 1.77 -21.11
CA ASP A 47 1.84 2.28 -19.81
C ASP A 47 2.70 1.70 -18.67
N GLU A 48 3.32 2.56 -17.87
CA GLU A 48 4.34 2.23 -16.84
C GLU A 48 3.73 1.85 -15.48
N HIS A 49 2.43 1.59 -15.40
CA HIS A 49 1.77 1.08 -14.18
C HIS A 49 0.90 -0.14 -14.48
N LYS A 50 1.39 -1.31 -14.08
CA LYS A 50 0.53 -2.47 -13.78
C LYS A 50 0.65 -2.81 -12.29
N ASP A 51 0.20 -1.89 -11.44
CA ASP A 51 -0.43 -2.33 -10.21
C ASP A 51 -1.79 -2.90 -10.62
N THR A 52 -1.94 -4.22 -10.54
CA THR A 52 -3.29 -4.79 -10.52
C THR A 52 -3.91 -4.38 -9.20
N ASP A 53 -4.52 -3.20 -9.18
CA ASP A 53 -5.12 -2.53 -8.02
C ASP A 53 -6.32 -3.31 -7.47
N LEU A 54 -6.13 -4.57 -7.07
CA LEU A 54 -7.09 -5.33 -6.30
C LEU A 54 -6.85 -4.99 -4.82
N VAL A 55 -7.60 -4.03 -4.31
CA VAL A 55 -7.49 -3.55 -2.93
C VAL A 55 -8.66 -4.07 -2.12
N PHE A 56 -8.40 -4.69 -0.98
CA PHE A 56 -9.43 -5.09 -0.03
C PHE A 56 -9.52 -4.08 1.12
N THR A 57 -10.73 -3.70 1.51
CA THR A 57 -10.99 -2.83 2.67
C THR A 57 -12.06 -3.43 3.56
N TYR A 58 -12.07 -3.02 4.83
CA TYR A 58 -13.10 -3.36 5.81
C TYR A 58 -13.84 -2.13 6.30
N ASP A 59 -13.40 -0.93 5.91
CA ASP A 59 -14.03 0.33 6.30
C ASP A 59 -15.34 0.52 5.52
N SER A 60 -16.46 0.43 6.25
CA SER A 60 -17.80 0.59 5.70
C SER A 60 -18.12 1.98 5.16
N ASN A 61 -17.28 2.99 5.45
CA ASN A 61 -17.44 4.35 4.94
C ASN A 61 -16.86 4.52 3.53
N GLU A 62 -15.99 3.61 3.10
CA GLU A 62 -15.34 3.70 1.80
C GLU A 62 -16.26 3.31 0.64
N VAL A 63 -16.11 4.03 -0.47
CA VAL A 63 -16.74 3.67 -1.74
C VAL A 63 -15.89 2.59 -2.42
N CYS A 64 -16.47 1.41 -2.62
CA CYS A 64 -15.79 0.27 -3.25
C CYS A 64 -16.40 -0.04 -4.61
N ASP A 65 -15.64 -0.66 -5.52
CA ASP A 65 -16.20 -1.18 -6.77
C ASP A 65 -17.20 -2.31 -6.46
N PHE A 66 -16.81 -3.19 -5.52
CA PHE A 66 -17.64 -4.27 -5.03
C PHE A 66 -17.64 -4.32 -3.50
N TRP A 67 -18.71 -4.85 -2.92
CA TRP A 67 -18.77 -5.18 -1.49
C TRP A 67 -19.09 -6.66 -1.30
N LEU A 68 -18.50 -7.32 -0.31
CA LEU A 68 -18.86 -8.67 0.13
C LEU A 68 -19.43 -8.58 1.54
N VAL A 69 -20.69 -8.95 1.68
CA VAL A 69 -21.35 -9.12 2.98
C VAL A 69 -21.34 -10.59 3.33
N ILE A 70 -20.60 -10.95 4.38
CA ILE A 70 -20.32 -12.31 4.77
C ILE A 70 -21.18 -12.67 5.99
N HIS A 71 -22.16 -13.53 5.76
CA HIS A 71 -23.13 -13.96 6.74
C HIS A 71 -22.66 -15.21 7.49
N GLY A 72 -22.92 -15.27 8.80
CA GLY A 72 -22.62 -16.44 9.63
C GLY A 72 -23.72 -17.49 9.62
N CYS A 73 -24.94 -17.12 9.26
CA CYS A 73 -26.09 -18.02 9.28
C CYS A 73 -27.00 -17.79 8.06
N SER A 74 -27.92 -18.72 7.81
CA SER A 74 -28.87 -18.66 6.70
C SER A 74 -29.89 -17.52 6.79
N ALA A 75 -29.96 -16.81 7.92
CA ALA A 75 -30.84 -15.66 8.09
C ALA A 75 -30.35 -14.39 7.38
N ALA A 76 -29.09 -14.38 6.92
CA ALA A 76 -28.51 -13.29 6.11
C ALA A 76 -28.74 -11.88 6.67
N CYS A 77 -28.62 -11.70 7.99
CA CYS A 77 -28.97 -10.47 8.70
C CYS A 77 -27.96 -9.30 8.52
N GLY A 78 -26.94 -9.46 7.68
CA GLY A 78 -25.96 -8.42 7.41
C GLY A 78 -26.59 -7.18 6.77
N LYS A 79 -26.57 -6.06 7.52
CA LYS A 79 -27.06 -4.74 7.08
C LYS A 79 -26.22 -4.18 5.93
N LYS A 80 -26.88 -3.76 4.84
CA LYS A 80 -26.25 -3.31 3.58
C LYS A 80 -26.46 -1.83 3.31
N GLU A 81 -27.37 -1.20 4.03
CA GLU A 81 -27.98 0.09 3.70
C GLU A 81 -26.96 1.26 3.72
N LEU A 82 -25.82 1.05 4.37
CA LEU A 82 -24.75 2.05 4.50
C LEU A 82 -23.55 1.78 3.58
N LEU A 83 -23.53 0.66 2.85
CA LEU A 83 -22.40 0.30 2.00
C LEU A 83 -22.48 0.97 0.62
N LYS A 84 -21.41 1.65 0.23
CA LYS A 84 -21.33 2.36 -1.06
C LYS A 84 -20.59 1.48 -2.08
N ALA A 85 -21.33 0.74 -2.90
CA ALA A 85 -20.78 -0.04 -4.02
C ALA A 85 -21.00 0.68 -5.35
N LYS A 86 -19.95 0.85 -6.16
CA LYS A 86 -20.07 1.40 -7.52
C LYS A 86 -20.72 0.40 -8.48
N GLN A 87 -20.51 -0.90 -8.27
CA GLN A 87 -21.03 -1.95 -9.15
C GLN A 87 -22.01 -2.88 -8.42
N LYS A 88 -21.54 -3.67 -7.45
CA LYS A 88 -22.37 -4.73 -6.84
C LYS A 88 -22.00 -5.05 -5.40
N ILE A 89 -23.00 -5.35 -4.59
CA ILE A 89 -22.85 -5.96 -3.26
C ILE A 89 -23.16 -7.46 -3.39
N PHE A 90 -22.18 -8.29 -3.03
CA PHE A 90 -22.28 -9.74 -2.94
C PHE A 90 -22.65 -10.17 -1.53
N GLU A 91 -23.36 -11.29 -1.43
CA GLU A 91 -23.71 -11.92 -0.16
C GLU A 91 -23.20 -13.34 -0.13
N ALA A 92 -22.39 -13.65 0.88
CA ALA A 92 -21.87 -14.99 1.11
C ALA A 92 -22.53 -15.57 2.35
N VAL A 93 -23.39 -16.58 2.16
CA VAL A 93 -24.16 -17.21 3.23
C VAL A 93 -23.55 -18.57 3.61
N GLN A 94 -22.90 -19.24 2.66
CA GLN A 94 -22.26 -20.55 2.78
C GLN A 94 -21.00 -20.63 1.92
N GLY A 95 -20.13 -21.62 2.19
CA GLY A 95 -18.83 -21.76 1.48
C GLY A 95 -18.94 -21.81 -0.05
N LYS A 96 -20.00 -22.42 -0.61
CA LYS A 96 -20.22 -22.46 -2.06
C LYS A 96 -20.42 -21.09 -2.71
N ASP A 97 -20.89 -20.11 -1.95
CA ASP A 97 -21.15 -18.76 -2.46
C ASP A 97 -19.82 -18.05 -2.80
N PHE A 98 -18.75 -18.32 -2.03
CA PHE A 98 -17.42 -17.76 -2.27
C PHE A 98 -16.83 -18.20 -3.61
N VAL A 99 -17.12 -19.42 -4.06
CA VAL A 99 -16.67 -19.92 -5.37
C VAL A 99 -17.35 -19.13 -6.50
N LYS A 100 -18.66 -18.90 -6.37
CA LYS A 100 -19.43 -18.11 -7.34
C LYS A 100 -18.98 -16.65 -7.36
N ILE A 101 -18.84 -16.03 -6.19
CA ILE A 101 -18.40 -14.64 -6.03
C ILE A 101 -17.01 -14.43 -6.63
N LYS A 102 -16.07 -15.36 -6.37
CA LYS A 102 -14.71 -15.29 -6.94
C LYS A 102 -14.74 -15.31 -8.47
N LYS A 103 -15.57 -16.16 -9.08
CA LYS A 103 -15.71 -16.23 -10.54
C LYS A 103 -16.23 -14.91 -11.11
N GLU A 104 -17.29 -14.34 -10.53
CA GLU A 104 -17.89 -13.08 -10.99
C GLU A 104 -16.90 -11.90 -10.83
N LEU A 105 -16.16 -11.84 -9.71
CA LEU A 105 -15.14 -10.81 -9.50
C LEU A 105 -14.01 -10.90 -10.53
N LEU A 106 -13.57 -12.11 -10.87
CA LEU A 106 -12.55 -12.34 -11.88
C LEU A 106 -13.03 -11.93 -13.29
N GLU A 107 -14.29 -12.20 -13.63
CA GLU A 107 -14.90 -11.77 -14.88
C GLU A 107 -15.04 -10.24 -14.95
N ALA A 108 -15.49 -9.60 -13.88
CA ALA A 108 -15.57 -8.14 -13.79
C ALA A 108 -14.20 -7.47 -13.92
N PHE A 109 -13.17 -8.08 -13.32
CA PHE A 109 -11.79 -7.61 -13.44
C PHE A 109 -11.33 -7.66 -14.90
N LYS A 110 -11.60 -8.77 -15.60
CA LYS A 110 -11.27 -8.93 -17.01
C LYS A 110 -12.01 -7.94 -17.92
N ALA A 111 -13.26 -7.59 -17.59
CA ALA A 111 -14.04 -6.64 -18.36
C ALA A 111 -13.57 -5.18 -18.18
N GLY A 112 -13.09 -4.81 -16.99
CA GLY A 112 -12.57 -3.47 -16.70
C GLY A 112 -11.32 -3.10 -17.50
N CYS A 113 -10.47 -4.08 -17.82
CA CYS A 113 -9.24 -3.85 -18.59
C CYS A 113 -9.45 -3.53 -20.08
N ARG A 114 -10.68 -3.65 -20.64
CA ARG A 114 -10.96 -3.42 -22.07
C ARG A 114 -11.44 -2.01 -22.42
N LYS A 115 -11.51 -1.08 -21.45
CA LYS A 115 -12.09 0.26 -21.64
C LYS A 115 -11.11 1.40 -21.31
N MET A 116 -10.00 1.49 -22.03
CA MET A 116 -9.16 2.70 -22.01
C MET A 116 -8.68 2.97 -23.45
N GLU A 117 -9.23 3.99 -24.09
CA GLU A 117 -8.64 4.64 -25.26
C GLU A 117 -7.79 5.83 -24.79
N PRO A 118 -6.71 6.20 -25.51
CA PRO A 118 -5.74 7.18 -25.04
C PRO A 118 -6.10 8.61 -25.48
N ASP A 119 -5.96 9.59 -24.57
CA ASP A 119 -5.95 11.01 -24.94
C ASP A 119 -4.70 11.72 -24.41
N SER A 120 -4.02 12.35 -25.37
CA SER A 120 -2.99 13.41 -25.39
C SER A 120 -2.01 13.64 -24.19
N GLN A 121 -0.76 13.24 -24.45
CA GLN A 121 0.50 14.00 -24.31
C GLN A 121 0.68 14.99 -23.12
N LYS A 122 1.60 14.65 -22.20
CA LYS A 122 2.75 15.50 -21.84
C LYS A 122 3.93 14.61 -21.39
N GLU A 123 4.98 14.63 -22.19
CA GLU A 123 6.18 13.81 -22.08
C GLU A 123 7.03 14.17 -20.85
N GLY A 124 7.30 13.17 -20.00
CA GLY A 124 8.37 13.17 -19.00
C GLY A 124 9.22 11.92 -19.22
N LYS A 125 10.51 12.11 -19.50
CA LYS A 125 11.42 11.10 -20.08
C LYS A 125 11.57 9.82 -19.25
N ALA A 126 11.41 8.68 -19.92
CA ALA A 126 11.56 7.33 -19.40
C ALA A 126 12.98 7.04 -18.84
N HIS A 127 13.06 6.26 -17.77
CA HIS A 127 14.30 5.65 -17.28
C HIS A 127 14.14 4.13 -17.13
N GLY A 128 14.26 3.42 -18.26
CA GLY A 128 14.79 2.05 -18.45
C GLY A 128 14.30 0.91 -17.54
N ASN A 129 14.07 -0.27 -18.15
CA ASN A 129 13.69 -1.54 -17.51
C ASN A 129 14.20 -1.68 -16.05
N SER A 130 13.28 -1.80 -15.09
CA SER A 130 13.59 -1.83 -13.64
C SER A 130 14.19 -3.14 -13.13
N TRP A 131 14.42 -4.11 -14.03
CA TRP A 131 14.91 -5.45 -13.73
C TRP A 131 15.94 -5.89 -14.76
N THR A 132 16.92 -6.67 -14.31
CA THR A 132 17.86 -7.38 -15.19
C THR A 132 17.18 -8.61 -15.80
N GLU A 133 17.76 -9.17 -16.86
CA GLU A 133 17.27 -10.41 -17.49
C GLU A 133 17.23 -11.59 -16.53
N ASP A 134 18.15 -11.65 -15.56
CA ASP A 134 18.19 -12.67 -14.51
C ASP A 134 17.28 -12.35 -13.31
N GLY A 135 16.38 -11.37 -13.43
CA GLY A 135 15.32 -11.09 -12.45
C GLY A 135 15.76 -10.32 -11.21
N ARG A 136 16.91 -9.63 -11.25
CA ARG A 136 17.36 -8.73 -10.16
C ARG A 136 16.83 -7.33 -10.38
N LYS A 137 16.44 -6.67 -9.30
CA LYS A 137 15.97 -5.27 -9.36
C LYS A 137 17.14 -4.33 -9.59
N ILE A 138 17.00 -3.45 -10.57
CA ILE A 138 18.02 -2.47 -10.92
C ILE A 138 17.88 -1.23 -10.03
N LEU A 139 18.97 -0.86 -9.38
CA LEU A 139 19.08 0.33 -8.54
C LEU A 139 20.15 1.29 -9.06
N TYR A 140 19.93 2.58 -8.87
CA TYR A 140 20.93 3.62 -9.15
C TYR A 140 20.70 4.86 -8.27
N PRO A 141 21.76 5.60 -7.93
CA PRO A 141 21.63 6.87 -7.21
C PRO A 141 20.70 7.86 -7.93
N GLY A 142 19.82 8.51 -7.17
CA GLY A 142 18.81 9.44 -7.66
C GLY A 142 17.44 8.82 -7.93
N GLN A 143 17.29 7.49 -7.86
CA GLN A 143 15.95 6.86 -7.90
C GLN A 143 15.08 7.38 -6.75
N GLN A 144 13.78 7.53 -7.03
CA GLN A 144 12.81 8.01 -6.06
C GLN A 144 11.56 7.13 -6.04
N ALA A 145 10.92 7.06 -4.87
CA ALA A 145 9.59 6.48 -4.73
C ALA A 145 8.82 7.19 -3.62
N PHE A 146 7.49 7.06 -3.65
CA PHE A 146 6.62 7.69 -2.68
C PHE A 146 5.43 6.82 -2.28
N PHE A 147 4.84 7.11 -1.13
CA PHE A 147 3.64 6.49 -0.61
C PHE A 147 2.81 7.52 0.16
N THR A 148 1.52 7.60 -0.14
CA THR A 148 0.61 8.56 0.50
C THR A 148 -0.44 7.84 1.34
N LYS A 149 -0.71 8.36 2.54
CA LYS A 149 -1.73 7.83 3.46
C LYS A 149 -2.33 8.92 4.33
N VAL A 150 -3.64 8.84 4.57
CA VAL A 150 -4.33 9.62 5.60
C VAL A 150 -4.08 9.00 6.97
N LEU A 151 -3.66 9.80 7.94
CA LEU A 151 -3.42 9.37 9.32
C LEU A 151 -4.58 9.82 10.20
N ASP A 152 -5.62 9.00 10.28
CA ASP A 152 -6.82 9.23 11.08
C ASP A 152 -6.71 8.61 12.50
N GLU A 153 -7.76 8.82 13.30
CA GLU A 153 -7.88 8.27 14.66
C GLU A 153 -7.68 6.74 14.69
N GLU A 154 -8.22 6.02 13.70
CA GLU A 154 -8.10 4.56 13.65
C GLU A 154 -6.65 4.12 13.44
N ALA A 155 -5.91 4.79 12.56
CA ALA A 155 -4.49 4.56 12.34
C ALA A 155 -3.67 4.81 13.62
N VAL A 156 -3.96 5.91 14.32
CA VAL A 156 -3.28 6.26 15.58
C VAL A 156 -3.59 5.24 16.68
N ALA A 157 -4.86 4.87 16.84
CA ALA A 157 -5.27 3.87 17.82
C ALA A 157 -4.68 2.48 17.50
N ALA A 158 -4.60 2.11 16.22
CA ALA A 158 -3.95 0.87 15.80
C ALA A 158 -2.45 0.88 16.11
N PHE A 159 -1.77 2.00 15.88
CA PHE A 159 -0.35 2.14 16.20
C PHE A 159 -0.09 2.10 17.71
N ALA A 160 -0.92 2.75 18.52
CA ALA A 160 -0.86 2.67 19.98
C ALA A 160 -1.02 1.22 20.47
N ARG A 161 -2.00 0.47 19.93
CA ARG A 161 -2.18 -0.95 20.25
C ARG A 161 -0.99 -1.82 19.85
N LEU A 162 -0.38 -1.53 18.70
CA LEU A 162 0.76 -2.27 18.20
C LEU A 162 2.03 -2.02 19.03
N THR A 163 2.26 -0.77 19.42
CA THR A 163 3.51 -0.33 20.05
C THR A 163 3.45 -0.33 21.58
N GLY A 164 2.25 -0.24 22.15
CA GLY A 164 2.03 0.00 23.58
C GLY A 164 2.12 1.48 23.97
N ASP A 165 2.35 2.40 23.02
CA ASP A 165 2.37 3.84 23.31
C ASP A 165 0.96 4.42 23.32
N PHE A 166 0.35 4.39 24.52
CA PHE A 166 -0.96 4.95 24.82
C PHE A 166 -0.89 6.36 25.43
N ASN A 167 0.16 7.14 25.16
CA ASN A 167 0.22 8.52 25.63
C ASN A 167 -1.06 9.29 25.21
N SER A 168 -1.74 9.89 26.18
CA SER A 168 -3.08 10.47 26.00
C SER A 168 -3.10 11.62 25.00
N ILE A 169 -1.98 12.32 24.78
CA ILE A 169 -1.87 13.37 23.76
C ILE A 169 -2.14 12.86 22.34
N HIS A 170 -2.01 11.56 22.11
CA HIS A 170 -2.25 10.93 20.82
C HIS A 170 -3.68 10.43 20.64
N LEU A 171 -4.39 10.14 21.74
CA LEU A 171 -5.62 9.33 21.73
C LEU A 171 -6.85 10.05 22.30
N ASP A 172 -6.64 11.03 23.18
CA ASP A 172 -7.72 11.69 23.92
C ASP A 172 -7.77 13.18 23.55
N PRO A 173 -8.81 13.64 22.82
CA PRO A 173 -9.01 15.07 22.53
C PRO A 173 -9.07 15.97 23.76
N GLY A 174 -9.61 15.48 24.88
CA GLY A 174 -9.67 16.21 26.14
C GLY A 174 -8.27 16.46 26.70
N ALA A 175 -7.48 15.40 26.87
CA ALA A 175 -6.09 15.53 27.31
C ALA A 175 -5.24 16.35 26.33
N ALA A 176 -5.42 16.16 25.03
CA ALA A 176 -4.70 16.90 24.01
C ALA A 176 -5.06 18.40 23.99
N SER A 177 -6.27 18.78 24.39
CA SER A 177 -6.70 20.18 24.50
C SER A 177 -5.91 20.97 25.56
N GLU A 178 -5.36 20.28 26.56
CA GLU A 178 -4.50 20.85 27.60
C GLU A 178 -3.03 20.93 27.16
N SER A 179 -2.65 20.21 26.10
CA SER A 179 -1.29 20.20 25.56
C SER A 179 -0.96 21.45 24.73
N LEU A 180 0.32 21.61 24.36
CA LEU A 180 0.79 22.68 23.47
C LEU A 180 0.03 22.72 22.14
N TYR A 181 -0.35 21.56 21.60
CA TYR A 181 -0.94 21.44 20.27
C TYR A 181 -2.47 21.55 20.25
N ARG A 182 -3.12 21.54 21.44
CA ARG A 182 -4.56 21.72 21.64
C ARG A 182 -5.48 20.73 20.92
N LYS A 183 -4.93 19.75 20.19
CA LYS A 183 -5.62 18.71 19.43
C LYS A 183 -4.75 17.45 19.42
N PRO A 184 -5.34 16.25 19.25
CA PRO A 184 -4.58 15.01 19.19
C PRO A 184 -3.51 15.06 18.10
N VAL A 185 -2.27 14.82 18.50
CA VAL A 185 -1.12 14.73 17.60
C VAL A 185 -0.88 13.28 17.24
N VAL A 186 -0.57 12.98 15.98
CA VAL A 186 -0.18 11.63 15.54
C VAL A 186 1.19 11.29 16.12
N HIS A 187 1.42 10.02 16.52
CA HIS A 187 2.75 9.58 16.94
C HIS A 187 3.78 9.91 15.86
N GLY A 188 4.87 10.60 16.21
CA GLY A 188 5.92 10.91 15.23
C GLY A 188 6.44 9.64 14.53
N MET A 189 6.64 8.56 15.29
CA MET A 189 7.08 7.28 14.75
C MET A 189 6.07 6.61 13.81
N LEU A 190 4.76 6.87 13.95
CA LEU A 190 3.76 6.41 12.98
C LEU A 190 3.98 7.13 11.63
N THR A 191 4.15 8.46 11.66
CA THR A 191 4.47 9.25 10.45
C THR A 191 5.78 8.80 9.81
N ALA A 192 6.84 8.61 10.60
CA ALA A 192 8.13 8.15 10.11
C ALA A 192 8.10 6.72 9.55
N SER A 193 7.21 5.86 10.06
CA SER A 193 7.06 4.48 9.54
C SER A 193 6.61 4.42 8.08
N LEU A 194 6.03 5.50 7.54
CA LEU A 194 5.67 5.59 6.13
C LEU A 194 6.93 5.61 5.22
N ILE A 195 8.05 6.18 5.69
CA ILE A 195 9.35 6.10 5.00
C ILE A 195 9.81 4.65 4.92
N SER A 196 9.66 3.89 6.01
CA SER A 196 9.93 2.44 6.03
C SER A 196 9.03 1.67 5.05
N THR A 197 7.77 2.09 4.90
CA THR A 197 6.85 1.50 3.92
C THR A 197 7.35 1.70 2.49
N VAL A 198 7.80 2.91 2.13
CA VAL A 198 8.40 3.16 0.81
C VAL A 198 9.65 2.30 0.63
N MET A 199 10.53 2.23 1.62
CA MET A 199 11.76 1.46 1.52
C MET A 199 11.55 -0.05 1.38
N GLY A 200 10.63 -0.61 2.17
CA GLY A 200 10.35 -2.04 2.19
C GLY A 200 9.49 -2.53 1.02
N MET A 201 8.68 -1.66 0.41
CA MET A 201 7.72 -2.05 -0.62
C MET A 201 8.03 -1.49 -2.01
N LYS A 202 8.70 -0.34 -2.11
CA LYS A 202 8.89 0.38 -3.37
C LYS A 202 10.36 0.58 -3.75
N LEU A 203 11.16 1.25 -2.93
CA LEU A 203 12.55 1.60 -3.25
C LEU A 203 13.44 1.50 -2.02
N PRO A 204 14.32 0.49 -1.91
CA PRO A 204 14.60 -0.55 -2.91
C PRO A 204 13.50 -1.61 -3.04
N GLY A 205 12.67 -1.81 -2.03
CA GLY A 205 11.54 -2.74 -2.04
C GLY A 205 11.82 -4.10 -1.40
N PRO A 206 11.00 -5.12 -1.66
CA PRO A 206 11.01 -6.36 -0.88
C PRO A 206 12.37 -7.08 -0.86
N GLY A 207 12.76 -7.55 0.33
CA GLY A 207 14.01 -8.30 0.52
C GLY A 207 15.21 -7.47 0.97
N THR A 208 15.00 -6.20 1.30
CA THR A 208 15.96 -5.34 2.01
C THR A 208 15.87 -5.55 3.52
N VAL A 209 16.97 -5.23 4.23
CA VAL A 209 16.99 -5.14 5.69
C VAL A 209 17.27 -3.69 6.09
N PHE A 210 16.41 -3.09 6.91
CA PHE A 210 16.62 -1.74 7.44
C PHE A 210 17.70 -1.77 8.53
N SER A 211 18.84 -1.11 8.29
CA SER A 211 20.03 -1.22 9.14
C SER A 211 20.27 -0.03 10.06
N GLY A 212 19.74 1.15 9.76
CA GLY A 212 19.90 2.32 10.62
C GLY A 212 19.23 3.57 10.08
N THR A 213 18.82 4.46 10.97
CA THR A 213 18.18 5.73 10.60
C THR A 213 18.46 6.82 11.63
N SER A 214 18.53 8.07 11.15
CA SER A 214 18.46 9.29 11.94
C SER A 214 17.21 10.05 11.51
N ILE A 215 16.36 10.49 12.44
CA ILE A 215 15.05 11.07 12.14
C ILE A 215 14.91 12.41 12.86
N THR A 216 14.36 13.39 12.15
CA THR A 216 13.94 14.70 12.70
C THR A 216 12.44 14.89 12.49
N PHE A 217 11.75 15.38 13.53
CA PHE A 217 10.32 15.71 13.50
C PHE A 217 10.17 17.23 13.45
N ASP A 218 9.97 17.78 12.26
CA ASP A 218 9.97 19.23 12.02
C ASP A 218 8.65 19.88 12.45
N LEU A 219 7.52 19.21 12.19
CA LEU A 219 6.18 19.72 12.46
C LEU A 219 5.27 18.60 13.00
N PRO A 220 4.31 18.93 13.88
CA PRO A 220 3.30 17.97 14.33
C PRO A 220 2.40 17.57 13.16
N VAL A 221 1.95 16.32 13.20
CA VAL A 221 0.90 15.80 12.29
C VAL A 221 -0.35 15.57 13.12
N PHE A 222 -1.51 15.91 12.56
CA PHE A 222 -2.80 15.79 13.23
C PHE A 222 -3.66 14.70 12.62
N TRP A 223 -4.66 14.26 13.36
CA TRP A 223 -5.64 13.32 12.85
C TRP A 223 -6.32 13.86 11.59
N GLY A 224 -6.37 13.04 10.54
CA GLY A 224 -6.95 13.37 9.24
C GLY A 224 -5.97 14.01 8.24
N ASP A 225 -4.73 14.33 8.65
CA ASP A 225 -3.71 14.81 7.73
C ASP A 225 -3.37 13.74 6.68
N THR A 226 -3.15 14.20 5.45
CA THR A 226 -2.69 13.34 4.35
C THR A 226 -1.18 13.48 4.24
N ILE A 227 -0.46 12.41 4.55
CA ILE A 227 1.00 12.38 4.53
C ILE A 227 1.51 11.63 3.31
N THR A 228 2.39 12.27 2.55
CA THR A 228 3.18 11.64 1.49
C THR A 228 4.60 11.43 1.96
N ALA A 229 5.00 10.17 2.14
CA ALA A 229 6.39 9.80 2.36
C ALA A 229 7.11 9.66 1.03
N GLU A 230 8.28 10.28 0.91
CA GLU A 230 9.15 10.27 -0.27
C GLU A 230 10.51 9.74 0.15
N VAL A 231 11.11 8.91 -0.70
CA VAL A 231 12.44 8.35 -0.49
C VAL A 231 13.26 8.50 -1.75
N VAL A 232 14.50 8.97 -1.60
CA VAL A 232 15.51 9.06 -2.65
C VAL A 232 16.67 8.16 -2.28
N LEU A 233 17.12 7.32 -3.21
CA LEU A 233 18.36 6.57 -3.05
C LEU A 233 19.52 7.52 -3.33
N GLU A 234 20.33 7.85 -2.33
CA GLU A 234 21.42 8.83 -2.47
C GLU A 234 22.74 8.19 -2.88
N ASP A 235 23.11 7.10 -2.21
CA ASP A 235 24.41 6.47 -2.40
C ASP A 235 24.38 4.96 -2.18
N ILE A 236 25.40 4.28 -2.70
CA ILE A 236 25.52 2.82 -2.72
C ILE A 236 26.96 2.42 -2.40
N GLU A 237 27.12 1.76 -1.27
CA GLU A 237 28.35 1.13 -0.83
C GLU A 237 28.32 -0.35 -1.20
N GLU A 238 29.33 -0.82 -1.92
CA GLU A 238 29.44 -2.21 -2.34
C GLU A 238 30.35 -3.01 -1.40
N TYR A 239 29.85 -4.17 -0.94
CA TYR A 239 30.58 -5.11 -0.10
C TYR A 239 30.59 -6.52 -0.71
N PRO A 240 31.44 -7.43 -0.23
CA PRO A 240 31.33 -8.83 -0.59
C PRO A 240 29.93 -9.39 -0.26
N GLY A 241 29.23 -9.88 -1.28
CA GLY A 241 27.92 -10.54 -1.16
C GLY A 241 26.69 -9.63 -0.97
N HIS A 242 26.86 -8.35 -0.66
CA HIS A 242 25.76 -7.43 -0.41
C HIS A 242 26.08 -5.98 -0.79
N TYR A 243 25.06 -5.15 -0.85
CA TYR A 243 25.16 -3.69 -0.91
C TYR A 243 24.67 -3.11 0.40
N ARG A 244 25.22 -1.95 0.77
CA ARG A 244 24.60 -1.03 1.71
C ARG A 244 24.22 0.23 0.94
N VAL A 245 22.97 0.66 1.07
CA VAL A 245 22.50 1.88 0.42
C VAL A 245 22.20 2.93 1.46
N LEU A 246 22.44 4.19 1.10
CA LEU A 246 22.02 5.36 1.85
C LEU A 246 20.83 5.98 1.13
N LEU A 247 19.78 6.26 1.88
CA LEU A 247 18.56 6.88 1.36
C LEU A 247 18.17 8.08 2.20
N LYS A 248 17.60 9.08 1.53
CA LYS A 248 16.99 10.22 2.18
C LYS A 248 15.49 10.10 2.11
N GLY A 249 14.85 10.13 3.28
CA GLY A 249 13.41 10.10 3.44
C GLY A 249 12.88 11.45 3.89
N ARG A 250 11.67 11.81 3.43
CA ARG A 250 10.88 12.87 4.04
C ARG A 250 9.40 12.54 4.00
N CYS A 251 8.65 13.05 4.96
CA CYS A 251 7.20 13.07 4.93
C CYS A 251 6.72 14.51 4.74
N VAL A 252 5.80 14.72 3.80
CA VAL A 252 5.14 16.00 3.54
C VAL A 252 3.64 15.89 3.78
N ASN A 253 3.02 16.95 4.30
CA ASN A 253 1.56 16.99 4.50
C ASN A 253 0.83 17.49 3.24
N GLN A 254 -0.50 17.63 3.33
CA GLN A 254 -1.36 18.12 2.24
C GLN A 254 -1.01 19.54 1.74
N ASP A 255 -0.34 20.35 2.56
CA ASP A 255 0.06 21.72 2.21
C ASP A 255 1.47 21.77 1.61
N GLY A 256 2.12 20.61 1.43
CA GLY A 256 3.49 20.50 0.93
C GLY A 256 4.57 20.83 1.96
N LEU A 257 4.20 20.96 3.24
CA LEU A 257 5.15 21.21 4.32
C LEU A 257 5.82 19.93 4.77
N THR A 258 7.14 19.96 4.99
CA THR A 258 7.87 18.81 5.52
C THR A 258 7.62 18.67 7.01
N VAL A 259 7.18 17.49 7.42
CA VAL A 259 6.82 17.17 8.82
C VAL A 259 7.84 16.21 9.46
N VAL A 260 8.47 15.35 8.66
CA VAL A 260 9.52 14.42 9.09
C VAL A 260 10.62 14.39 8.03
N GLN A 261 11.87 14.34 8.48
CA GLN A 261 13.03 14.04 7.63
C GLN A 261 13.80 12.88 8.22
N ALA A 262 14.41 12.06 7.37
CA ALA A 262 15.22 10.94 7.80
C ALA A 262 16.39 10.68 6.86
N ASP A 263 17.55 10.39 7.44
CA ASP A 263 18.64 9.71 6.74
C ASP A 263 18.54 8.23 7.11
N CYS A 264 18.53 7.35 6.11
CA CYS A 264 18.24 5.93 6.25
C CYS A 264 19.34 5.09 5.60
N SER A 265 19.56 3.89 6.11
CA SER A 265 20.42 2.89 5.47
C SER A 265 19.76 1.53 5.43
N GLN A 266 20.00 0.80 4.34
CA GLN A 266 19.54 -0.58 4.19
C GLN A 266 20.63 -1.50 3.64
N ILE A 267 20.53 -2.78 3.97
CA ILE A 267 21.37 -3.85 3.45
C ILE A 267 20.58 -4.65 2.41
N LEU A 268 21.22 -4.96 1.27
CA LEU A 268 20.61 -5.66 0.14
C LEU A 268 21.48 -6.80 -0.36
N SER A 269 20.88 -7.93 -0.69
CA SER A 269 21.61 -9.04 -1.31
C SER A 269 21.87 -8.81 -2.79
N LYS A 270 23.12 -9.03 -3.24
CA LYS A 270 23.50 -9.04 -4.66
C LYS A 270 22.76 -10.07 -5.51
N ARG A 271 22.11 -11.07 -4.87
CA ARG A 271 21.27 -12.07 -5.54
C ARG A 271 19.92 -11.53 -5.99
N LYS A 272 19.45 -10.43 -5.38
CA LYS A 272 18.13 -9.83 -5.66
C LYS A 272 18.22 -8.46 -6.30
N PHE A 273 19.35 -7.77 -6.13
CA PHE A 273 19.54 -6.40 -6.56
C PHE A 273 20.80 -6.29 -7.43
N TYR A 274 20.74 -5.41 -8.42
CA TYR A 274 21.83 -5.07 -9.31
C TYR A 274 21.98 -3.54 -9.35
N ILE A 275 23.20 -3.04 -9.32
CA ILE A 275 23.47 -1.61 -9.34
C ILE A 275 23.87 -1.20 -10.76
N LYS A 276 23.11 -0.27 -11.34
CA LYS A 276 23.46 0.35 -12.62
C LYS A 276 24.44 1.48 -12.32
N GLU A 277 25.68 1.32 -12.77
CA GLU A 277 26.69 2.37 -12.63
C GLU A 277 26.21 3.67 -13.29
N LYS A 278 26.55 4.82 -12.68
CA LYS A 278 26.45 6.11 -13.36
C LYS A 278 27.32 6.01 -14.61
N GLN A 279 26.75 6.25 -15.79
CA GLN A 279 27.56 6.48 -16.98
C GLN A 279 28.54 7.60 -16.63
N LYS A 280 29.84 7.29 -16.61
CA LYS A 280 30.86 8.34 -16.63
C LYS A 280 30.61 9.09 -17.92
N ASN A 281 30.20 10.36 -17.81
CA ASN A 281 30.33 11.28 -18.91
C ASN A 281 31.84 11.36 -19.21
N ASP A 282 32.30 10.59 -20.18
CA ASP A 282 33.56 10.83 -20.86
C ASP A 282 33.42 12.21 -21.52
N LYS A 283 33.82 13.24 -20.78
CA LYS A 283 34.19 14.52 -21.36
C LYS A 283 35.53 14.29 -22.04
N SER A 284 35.48 13.95 -23.33
CA SER A 284 36.58 14.16 -24.26
C SER A 284 36.62 15.62 -24.69
#